data_AF-A0A0G4B2B6-F1
#
_entry.id   AF-A0A0G4B2B6-F1
#
_cell.length_a   1.000
_cell.length_b   1.000
_cell.length_c   1.000
_cell.angle_alpha   90.00
_cell.angle_beta   90.00
_cell.angle_gamma   90.00
#
_symmetry.space_group_name_H-M   'P 1'
#
loop_
_entity.id
_entity.type
_entity.pdbx_description
1 polymer ?
#
loop_
_entity_poly.entity_id
_entity_poly.type
_entity_poly.pdbx_seq_one_letter_code
_entity_poly.pdbx_strand_id
1 'polypeptide(L)'
;MKRLHILLAIALLISVVWVVGCGGGDPRTGSKSSNNSGSVIDYENGVYYFDSIEANFANSLSGFIKDHPDLELVSMAGDDMGIHGASKGYFVVFRKKQ
;
A
#
# COMPACT_ATOMS: atom_id res chain seq x y z
N MET A 1 -20.83 2.01 -51.28
CA MET A 1 -21.50 1.90 -49.96
C MET A 1 -21.01 0.68 -49.17
N LYS A 2 -19.70 0.51 -48.94
CA LYS A 2 -19.15 -0.64 -48.16
C LYS A 2 -18.22 -0.21 -47.02
N ARG A 3 -17.81 1.06 -46.97
CA ARG A 3 -16.94 1.61 -45.91
C ARG A 3 -17.72 2.22 -44.74
N LEU A 4 -19.04 2.38 -44.86
CA LEU A 4 -19.89 2.94 -43.80
C LEU A 4 -20.30 1.88 -42.75
N HIS A 5 -20.28 0.60 -43.10
CA HIS A 5 -20.65 -0.47 -42.15
C HIS A 5 -19.49 -0.90 -41.24
N ILE A 6 -18.24 -0.62 -41.62
CA ILE A 6 -17.05 -0.97 -40.83
C ILE A 6 -16.90 -0.04 -39.61
N LEU A 7 -17.29 1.23 -39.74
CA LEU A 7 -17.22 2.20 -38.63
C LEU A 7 -18.31 1.99 -37.58
N LEU A 8 -19.47 1.41 -37.94
CA LEU A 8 -20.56 1.16 -36.99
C LEU A 8 -20.28 -0.06 -36.08
N ALA A 9 -19.46 -1.02 -36.53
CA ALA A 9 -19.13 -2.22 -35.77
C ALA A 9 -18.12 -1.98 -34.62
N ILE A 10 -17.34 -0.90 -34.69
CA ILE A 10 -16.28 -0.61 -33.70
C ILE A 10 -16.83 0.18 -32.51
N ALA A 11 -17.94 0.89 -32.67
CA ALA A 11 -18.54 1.71 -31.61
C ALA A 11 -19.32 0.91 -30.54
N LEU A 12 -19.54 -0.39 -30.72
CA LEU A 12 -20.39 -1.20 -29.86
C LEU A 12 -19.64 -2.06 -28.82
N LEU A 13 -18.30 -1.92 -28.71
CA LEU A 13 -17.46 -2.75 -27.84
C LEU A 13 -16.98 -2.05 -26.54
N ILE A 14 -17.49 -0.86 -26.20
CA ILE A 14 -17.08 -0.11 -24.98
C ILE A 14 -18.15 -0.17 -23.89
N SER A 15 -18.73 -1.34 -23.66
CA SER A 15 -19.66 -1.54 -22.55
C SER A 15 -19.39 -2.87 -21.87
N VAL A 16 -18.24 -2.97 -21.20
CA VAL A 16 -17.99 -3.99 -20.19
C VAL A 16 -17.89 -3.28 -18.84
N VAL A 17 -19.08 -3.10 -18.27
CA VAL A 17 -19.44 -3.34 -16.86
C VAL A 17 -18.28 -3.25 -15.86
N TRP A 18 -18.21 -2.14 -15.12
CA TRP A 18 -17.56 -2.15 -13.81
C TRP A 18 -18.46 -2.94 -12.85
N VAL A 19 -17.99 -4.12 -12.44
CA VAL A 19 -18.63 -4.93 -11.38
C VAL A 19 -18.54 -4.13 -10.08
N VAL A 20 -19.70 -3.72 -9.56
CA VAL A 20 -19.86 -3.33 -8.15
C VAL A 20 -19.80 -4.62 -7.33
N GLY A 21 -18.64 -4.89 -6.75
CA GLY A 21 -18.48 -5.96 -5.77
C GLY A 21 -19.07 -5.56 -4.43
N CYS A 22 -20.33 -5.94 -4.17
CA CYS A 22 -20.88 -5.98 -2.82
C CYS A 22 -20.42 -7.27 -2.13
N GLY A 23 -19.35 -7.18 -1.33
CA GLY A 23 -18.91 -8.25 -0.44
C GLY A 23 -19.47 -8.05 0.97
N GLY A 24 -20.61 -8.68 1.26
CA GLY A 24 -21.14 -8.81 2.61
C GLY A 24 -20.83 -10.20 3.19
N GLY A 25 -20.28 -10.23 4.41
CA GLY A 25 -20.34 -11.38 5.32
C GLY A 25 -19.01 -11.95 5.81
N ASP A 26 -18.58 -11.56 7.02
CA ASP A 26 -18.51 -12.49 8.17
C ASP A 26 -17.98 -11.80 9.46
N PRO A 27 -18.73 -11.81 10.58
CA PRO A 27 -18.29 -11.24 11.86
C PRO A 27 -17.48 -12.27 12.66
N ARG A 28 -16.35 -12.73 12.13
CA ARG A 28 -15.38 -13.58 12.87
C ARG A 28 -13.92 -13.35 12.46
N THR A 29 -13.55 -12.10 12.19
CA THR A 29 -12.14 -11.73 12.06
C THR A 29 -11.66 -11.17 13.39
N GLY A 30 -10.77 -11.94 14.03
CA GLY A 30 -10.14 -11.63 15.30
C GLY A 30 -9.57 -10.22 15.34
N SER A 31 -9.70 -9.62 16.51
CA SER A 31 -8.99 -8.43 16.98
C SER A 31 -8.70 -7.42 15.87
N LYS A 32 -9.59 -6.41 15.75
CA LYS A 32 -9.12 -5.06 15.45
C LYS A 32 -8.13 -4.69 16.55
N SER A 33 -6.91 -5.15 16.41
CA SER A 33 -5.78 -4.52 17.05
C SER A 33 -5.72 -3.16 16.42
N SER A 34 -6.39 -2.21 17.07
CA SER A 34 -5.97 -0.82 17.07
C SER A 34 -4.56 -0.82 17.64
N ASN A 35 -3.61 -1.38 16.88
CA ASN A 35 -2.20 -1.26 17.14
C ASN A 35 -1.99 0.22 17.21
N ASN A 36 -1.45 0.67 18.33
CA ASN A 36 -0.93 2.01 18.54
C ASN A 36 0.27 2.19 17.60
N SER A 37 -0.02 2.15 16.30
CA SER A 37 0.90 2.09 15.19
C SER A 37 1.35 3.53 15.03
N GLY A 38 2.63 3.78 15.29
CA GLY A 38 3.22 5.07 14.97
C GLY A 38 2.79 5.52 13.58
N SER A 39 2.63 6.83 13.40
CA SER A 39 2.21 7.40 12.13
C SER A 39 3.20 6.98 11.03
N VAL A 40 2.67 6.46 9.91
CA VAL A 40 3.46 6.26 8.69
C VAL A 40 3.27 7.51 7.83
N ILE A 41 4.37 8.17 7.50
CA ILE A 41 4.40 9.37 6.65
C ILE A 41 4.85 8.94 5.26
N ASP A 42 4.03 9.21 4.25
CA ASP A 42 4.38 9.02 2.84
C ASP A 42 5.13 10.26 2.32
N TYR A 43 6.40 10.10 1.98
CA TYR A 43 7.24 11.13 1.34
C TYR A 43 7.20 11.05 -0.20
N GLU A 44 6.27 10.26 -0.74
CA GLU A 44 6.11 9.94 -2.15
C GLU A 44 7.30 9.14 -2.72
N ASN A 45 7.20 8.75 -4.00
CA ASN A 45 8.25 8.04 -4.75
C ASN A 45 8.77 6.77 -4.05
N GLY A 46 7.90 6.10 -3.30
CA GLY A 46 8.22 4.88 -2.57
C GLY A 46 8.99 5.10 -1.26
N VAL A 47 9.16 6.34 -0.79
CA VAL A 47 9.84 6.65 0.47
C VAL A 47 8.81 6.88 1.57
N TYR A 48 8.94 6.13 2.66
CA TYR A 48 8.05 6.21 3.81
C TYR A 48 8.87 6.40 5.08
N TYR A 49 8.31 7.13 6.05
CA TYR A 49 8.87 7.23 7.39
C TYR A 49 7.92 6.59 8.39
N PHE A 50 8.43 5.66 9.19
CA PHE A 50 7.71 4.99 10.26
C PHE A 50 8.11 5.64 11.58
N ASP A 51 7.21 6.41 12.18
CA ASP A 51 7.43 7.08 13.48
C ASP A 51 7.22 6.09 14.65
N SER A 52 7.96 4.99 14.62
CA SER A 52 7.90 3.93 15.61
C SER A 52 9.24 3.22 15.68
N ILE A 53 9.53 2.65 16.84
CA ILE A 53 10.81 2.00 17.13
C ILE A 53 10.60 0.55 17.58
N GLU A 54 11.68 -0.23 17.54
CA GLU A 54 11.73 -1.59 18.09
C GLU A 54 10.54 -2.47 17.61
N ALA A 55 9.86 -3.15 18.54
CA ALA A 55 8.73 -4.02 18.23
C ALA A 55 7.55 -3.26 17.60
N ASN A 56 7.35 -1.98 17.94
CA ASN A 56 6.28 -1.18 17.34
C ASN A 56 6.57 -0.89 15.86
N PHE A 57 7.83 -0.65 15.51
CA PHE A 57 8.26 -0.56 14.11
C PHE A 57 7.98 -1.86 13.36
N ALA A 58 8.40 -3.00 13.91
CA ALA A 58 8.17 -4.29 13.28
C ALA A 58 6.67 -4.58 13.04
N ASN A 59 5.83 -4.27 14.02
CA ASN A 59 4.38 -4.42 13.91
C ASN A 59 3.78 -3.48 12.86
N SER A 60 4.22 -2.22 12.83
CA SER A 60 3.76 -1.22 11.85
C SER A 60 4.18 -1.59 10.42
N LEU A 61 5.44 -1.97 10.23
CA LEU A 61 5.97 -2.43 8.93
C LEU A 61 5.25 -3.68 8.43
N SER A 62 4.99 -4.64 9.33
CA SER A 62 4.23 -5.85 9.00
C SER A 62 2.81 -5.52 8.54
N GLY A 63 2.13 -4.62 9.24
CA GLY A 63 0.81 -4.12 8.84
C GLY A 63 0.84 -3.44 7.47
N PHE A 64 1.80 -2.55 7.25
CA PHE A 64 1.99 -1.84 6.00
C PHE A 64 2.21 -2.81 4.82
N ILE A 65 3.11 -3.78 4.94
CA ILE A 65 3.36 -4.76 3.85
C ILE A 65 2.11 -5.58 3.53
N LYS A 66 1.33 -5.95 4.55
CA LYS A 66 0.07 -6.66 4.36
C LYS A 66 -0.97 -5.82 3.62
N ASP A 67 -1.05 -4.52 3.92
CA ASP A 67 -2.00 -3.59 3.33
C ASP A 67 -1.57 -3.10 1.94
N HIS A 68 -0.28 -3.25 1.59
CA HIS A 68 0.33 -2.86 0.31
C HIS A 68 0.98 -4.07 -0.42
N PRO A 69 0.20 -5.07 -0.85
CA PRO A 69 0.73 -6.31 -1.42
C PRO A 69 1.41 -6.14 -2.79
N ASP A 70 1.23 -4.99 -3.45
CA ASP A 70 1.88 -4.63 -4.72
C ASP A 70 3.29 -4.03 -4.54
N LEU A 71 3.67 -3.70 -3.29
CA LEU A 71 4.97 -3.14 -2.97
C LEU A 71 5.96 -4.20 -2.47
N GLU A 72 7.23 -4.02 -2.83
CA GLU A 72 8.36 -4.78 -2.31
C GLU A 72 9.34 -3.85 -1.58
N LEU A 73 9.84 -4.31 -0.43
CA LEU A 73 10.82 -3.58 0.37
C LEU A 73 12.17 -3.56 -0.36
N VAL A 74 12.73 -2.37 -0.55
CA VAL A 74 14.03 -2.14 -1.22
C VAL A 74 15.13 -1.89 -0.21
N SER A 75 14.91 -0.98 0.73
CA SER A 75 15.91 -0.60 1.73
C SER A 75 15.26 0.02 2.95
N MET A 76 15.97 0.02 4.07
CA MET A 76 15.54 0.66 5.31
C MET A 76 16.75 1.26 6.04
N ALA A 77 16.54 2.38 6.74
CA ALA A 77 17.53 3.05 7.57
C ALA A 77 16.87 3.66 8.81
N GLY A 78 17.51 3.53 9.97
CA GLY A 78 17.07 4.23 11.19
C GLY A 78 17.33 5.73 11.10
N ASP A 79 16.41 6.52 11.64
CA ASP A 79 16.63 7.95 11.91
C ASP A 79 17.42 8.09 13.22
N ASP A 80 18.71 7.75 13.14
CA ASP A 80 19.62 7.73 14.28
C ASP A 80 20.22 9.12 14.56
N MET A 81 19.99 9.63 15.76
CA MET A 81 20.54 10.90 16.24
C MET A 81 21.95 10.71 16.88
N GLY A 82 22.93 10.22 16.14
CA GLY A 82 24.36 10.26 16.53
C GLY A 82 24.76 9.53 17.82
N ILE A 83 25.85 9.99 18.48
CA ILE A 83 26.70 9.25 19.45
C ILE A 83 25.95 8.69 20.68
N HIS A 84 24.78 9.22 21.02
CA HIS A 84 23.90 8.73 22.10
C HIS A 84 22.45 8.55 21.65
N GLY A 85 22.19 8.55 20.34
CA GLY A 85 20.84 8.65 19.79
C GLY A 85 20.11 7.32 19.78
N ALA A 86 19.03 7.23 20.55
CA ALA A 86 17.96 6.29 20.24
C ALA A 86 17.36 6.70 18.89
N SER A 87 17.19 5.73 17.98
CA SER A 87 16.39 5.90 16.77
C SER A 87 15.02 6.47 17.16
N LYS A 88 14.49 7.42 16.39
CA LYS A 88 13.12 7.92 16.56
C LYS A 88 12.12 7.28 15.60
N GLY A 89 12.64 6.58 14.59
CA GLY A 89 11.85 5.95 13.55
C GLY A 89 12.75 5.45 12.42
N TYR A 90 12.12 5.05 11.32
CA TYR A 90 12.82 4.44 10.20
C TYR A 90 12.36 5.03 8.88
N PHE A 91 13.31 5.40 8.02
CA PHE A 91 13.07 5.58 6.60
C PHE A 91 13.05 4.22 5.92
N VAL A 92 12.02 3.97 5.13
CA VAL A 92 11.79 2.70 4.43
C VAL A 92 11.46 3.01 2.99
N VAL A 93 12.15 2.34 2.06
CA VAL A 93 11.96 2.51 0.63
C VAL A 93 11.30 1.26 0.07
N PHE A 94 10.19 1.46 -0.64
CA PHE A 94 9.48 0.44 -1.39
C PHE A 94 9.51 0.74 -2.88
N ARG A 95 9.33 -0.30 -3.70
CA ARG A 95 9.03 -0.15 -5.14
C ARG A 95 7.88 -1.08 -5.50
N LYS A 96 7.26 -0.86 -6.67
CA LYS A 96 6.26 -1.79 -7.20
C LYS A 96 6.91 -3.10 -7.62
N LYS A 97 6.25 -4.22 -7.32
CA LYS A 97 6.60 -5.53 -7.85
C LYS A 97 6.47 -5.52 -9.38
N GLN A 98 7.38 -6.22 -10.04
CA GLN A 98 7.35 -6.47 -11.48
C GLN A 98 6.41 -7.63 -11.82
#